data_AF-A0A7X7QAS3-F1
#
_entry.id   AF-A0A7X7QAS3-F1
#
_cell.length_a   1.000
_cell.length_b   1.000
_cell.length_c   1.000
_cell.angle_alpha   90.00
_cell.angle_beta   90.00
_cell.angle_gamma   90.00
#
_symmetry.space_group_name_H-M   'P 1'
#
loop_
_entity.id
_entity.type
_entity.pdbx_description
1 polymer ?
#
loop_
_entity_poly.entity_id
_entity_poly.type
_entity_poly.pdbx_seq_one_letter_code
_entity_poly.pdbx_strand_id
1 'polypeptide(L)'
;NVIVLRCRPSKYYAERVAGRIIDPYDIEPLVLQGSFAAFAQVDGCYLVAPETGEVRLGAWESQGYPAFSGTGEYRRRFELSDLTGRAWLVLDDVRQVAEVIVNGERVGVQPWAPYEFEITRFLRTGQNELVVRVTGNFGNLIRQSYTGLISHPVLSGLVGKARLVRVP
;
A
#
# COMPACT_ATOMS: atom_id res chain seq x y z
N ASN A 1 3.13 -24.79 18.30
CA ASN A 1 4.40 -24.11 17.96
C ASN A 1 4.52 -22.84 18.79
N VAL A 2 5.52 -22.74 19.67
CA VAL A 2 5.74 -21.56 20.53
C VAL A 2 7.12 -20.99 20.19
N ILE A 3 7.20 -19.69 19.90
CA ILE A 3 8.46 -18.96 19.73
C ILE A 3 8.67 -18.11 20.99
N VAL A 4 9.81 -18.28 21.66
CA VAL A 4 10.19 -17.50 22.84
C VAL A 4 11.32 -16.56 22.46
N LEU A 5 11.17 -15.26 22.73
CA LEU A 5 12.14 -14.23 22.39
C LEU A 5 12.58 -13.49 23.66
N ARG A 6 13.89 -13.23 23.77
CA ARG A 6 14.47 -12.39 24.82
C ARG A 6 14.99 -11.11 24.16
N CYS A 7 14.33 -9.99 24.42
CA CYS A 7 14.75 -8.67 23.93
C CYS A 7 15.45 -7.90 25.05
N ARG A 8 16.46 -7.09 24.69
CA ARG A 8 17.04 -6.07 25.58
C ARG A 8 16.60 -4.69 25.09
N PRO A 9 16.05 -3.82 25.96
CA PRO A 9 15.74 -2.44 25.60
C PRO A 9 17.00 -1.69 25.16
N SER A 10 16.81 -0.67 24.32
CA SER A 10 17.89 0.19 23.84
C SER A 10 18.71 0.82 24.98
N LYS A 11 20.01 1.03 24.78
CA LYS A 11 20.91 1.66 25.78
C LYS A 11 20.45 3.08 26.18
N TYR A 12 19.65 3.74 25.35
CA TYR A 12 19.06 5.05 25.62
C TYR A 12 18.00 5.02 26.71
N TYR A 13 17.55 3.83 27.12
CA TYR A 13 16.61 3.61 28.21
C TYR A 13 17.30 3.31 29.55
N ALA A 14 18.63 3.35 29.62
CA ALA A 14 19.34 3.19 30.88
C ALA A 14 19.04 4.36 31.82
N GLU A 15 18.89 4.09 33.14
CA GLU A 15 18.58 5.12 34.15
C GLU A 15 19.52 6.34 34.12
N ARG A 16 20.77 6.14 33.69
CA ARG A 16 21.78 7.20 33.52
C ARG A 16 21.52 8.16 32.35
N VAL A 17 20.56 7.87 31.48
CA VAL A 17 20.20 8.69 30.31
C VAL A 17 19.00 9.55 30.68
N ALA A 18 19.26 10.77 31.16
CA ALA A 18 18.25 11.70 31.67
C ALA A 18 17.49 12.48 30.56
N GLY A 19 17.18 11.81 29.44
CA GLY A 19 16.53 12.45 28.29
C GLY A 19 15.03 12.70 28.50
N ARG A 20 14.31 11.78 29.17
CA ARG A 20 12.83 11.79 29.35
C ARG A 20 12.00 12.08 28.07
N ILE A 21 12.61 12.02 26.89
CA ILE A 21 11.96 12.25 25.59
C ILE A 21 11.22 10.99 25.12
N ILE A 22 11.66 9.80 25.54
CA ILE A 22 11.12 8.50 25.14
C ILE A 22 10.88 7.66 26.41
N ASP A 23 9.73 6.99 26.50
CA ASP A 23 9.43 6.07 27.60
C ASP A 23 10.39 4.86 27.54
N PRO A 24 11.18 4.59 28.60
CA PRO A 24 12.10 3.45 28.62
C PRO A 24 11.43 2.08 28.58
N TYR A 25 10.11 2.03 28.80
CA TYR A 25 9.31 0.82 28.71
C TYR A 25 8.59 0.67 27.36
N ASP A 26 8.69 1.65 26.46
CA ASP A 26 8.26 1.50 25.06
C ASP A 26 9.26 0.60 24.32
N ILE A 27 8.91 -0.68 24.26
CA ILE A 27 9.60 -1.66 23.42
C ILE A 27 9.12 -1.45 21.98
N GLU A 28 10.06 -1.35 21.04
CA GLU A 28 9.74 -1.36 19.61
C GLU A 28 8.88 -2.59 19.26
N PRO A 29 7.92 -2.48 18.33
CA PRO A 29 7.03 -3.59 18.02
C PRO A 29 7.82 -4.81 17.57
N LEU A 30 7.52 -5.97 18.15
CA LEU A 30 7.99 -7.24 17.62
C LEU A 30 7.23 -7.51 16.31
N VAL A 31 7.97 -7.53 15.20
CA VAL A 31 7.41 -7.82 13.88
C VAL A 31 7.73 -9.26 13.50
N LEU A 32 6.69 -10.04 13.21
CA LEU A 32 6.83 -11.27 12.43
C LEU A 32 6.76 -10.88 10.95
N GLN A 33 7.83 -11.13 10.19
CA GLN A 33 7.91 -10.83 8.77
C GLN A 33 8.06 -12.12 7.96
N GLY A 34 7.31 -12.23 6.86
CA GLY A 34 7.39 -13.36 5.95
C GLY A 34 6.24 -13.36 4.94
N SER A 35 6.22 -14.43 4.15
CA SER A 35 5.21 -14.71 3.12
C SER A 35 3.96 -15.33 3.73
N PHE A 36 3.05 -14.50 4.23
CA PHE A 36 1.77 -14.95 4.77
C PHE A 36 0.71 -13.86 4.64
N ALA A 37 -0.55 -14.30 4.54
CA ALA A 37 -1.70 -13.45 4.79
C ALA A 37 -2.09 -13.53 6.27
N ALA A 38 -2.48 -12.42 6.87
CA ALA A 38 -2.95 -12.31 8.24
C ALA A 38 -4.40 -11.80 8.25
N PHE A 39 -5.32 -12.68 8.60
CA PHE A 39 -6.73 -12.39 8.76
C PHE A 39 -7.06 -12.11 10.23
N ALA A 40 -8.27 -11.59 10.46
CA ALA A 40 -8.77 -10.99 11.69
C ALA A 40 -8.24 -11.62 13.00
N GLN A 41 -8.13 -10.76 14.01
CA GLN A 41 -7.79 -11.18 15.37
C GLN A 41 -8.92 -12.02 15.97
N VAL A 42 -8.65 -13.29 16.27
CA VAL A 42 -9.45 -14.09 17.21
C VAL A 42 -8.75 -13.98 18.56
N ASP A 43 -9.45 -13.44 19.57
CA ASP A 43 -8.90 -13.23 20.92
C ASP A 43 -7.55 -12.46 20.93
N GLY A 44 -7.44 -11.44 20.06
CA GLY A 44 -6.21 -10.62 19.93
C GLY A 44 -5.08 -11.26 19.11
N CYS A 45 -5.28 -12.48 18.61
CA CYS A 45 -4.30 -13.21 17.82
C CYS A 45 -4.67 -13.23 16.34
N TYR A 46 -3.73 -12.87 15.46
CA TYR A 46 -3.93 -12.97 14.01
C TYR A 46 -4.01 -14.43 13.57
N LEU A 47 -5.00 -14.74 12.74
CA LEU A 47 -5.02 -15.99 11.98
C LEU A 47 -4.13 -15.82 10.76
N VAL A 48 -3.02 -16.55 10.72
CA VAL A 48 -2.11 -16.55 9.56
C VAL A 48 -2.45 -17.69 8.60
N ALA A 49 -2.38 -17.40 7.31
CA ALA A 49 -2.55 -18.34 6.22
C ALA A 49 -1.43 -18.14 5.19
N PRO A 50 -1.15 -19.13 4.33
CA PRO A 50 -0.25 -18.93 3.19
C PRO A 50 -0.67 -17.70 2.37
N GLU A 51 0.30 -16.91 1.92
CA GLU A 51 -0.01 -15.80 1.02
C GLU A 51 -0.52 -16.31 -0.33
N THR A 52 -1.42 -15.55 -0.95
CA THR A 52 -1.90 -15.85 -2.31
C THR A 52 -1.09 -15.13 -3.38
N GLY A 53 -0.36 -14.07 -3.00
CA GLY A 53 0.29 -13.15 -3.95
C GLY A 53 -0.71 -12.31 -4.76
N GLU A 54 -2.00 -12.38 -4.45
CA GLU A 54 -3.07 -11.70 -5.17
C GLU A 54 -3.82 -10.72 -4.27
N VAL A 55 -4.10 -9.54 -4.83
CA VAL A 55 -4.99 -8.53 -4.24
C VAL A 55 -6.02 -8.09 -5.27
N ARG A 56 -7.21 -7.75 -4.79
CA ARG A 56 -8.29 -7.17 -5.57
C ARG A 56 -8.38 -5.67 -5.29
N LEU A 57 -9.23 -4.99 -6.07
CA LEU A 57 -9.64 -3.63 -5.74
C LEU A 57 -10.22 -3.58 -4.32
N GLY A 58 -9.91 -2.50 -3.60
CA GLY A 58 -10.22 -2.34 -2.18
C GLY A 58 -8.98 -2.22 -1.32
N ALA A 59 -9.20 -1.98 -0.02
CA ALA A 59 -8.15 -1.91 0.98
C ALA A 59 -7.44 -3.27 1.12
N TRP A 60 -6.12 -3.29 1.17
CA TRP A 60 -5.34 -4.51 1.38
C TRP A 60 -5.56 -5.09 2.79
N GLU A 61 -5.85 -4.21 3.74
CA GLU A 61 -6.04 -4.56 5.15
C GLU A 61 -7.23 -5.49 5.36
N SER A 62 -8.29 -5.37 4.54
CA SER A 62 -9.44 -6.27 4.56
C SER A 62 -9.24 -7.56 3.76
N GLN A 63 -8.11 -7.69 3.07
CA GLN A 63 -7.78 -8.81 2.18
C GLN A 63 -6.69 -9.74 2.76
N GLY A 64 -6.37 -9.57 4.05
CA GLY A 64 -5.35 -10.38 4.71
C GLY A 64 -3.95 -9.75 4.71
N TYR A 65 -3.83 -8.47 4.36
CA TYR A 65 -2.54 -7.77 4.35
C TYR A 65 -2.54 -6.53 5.27
N PRO A 66 -2.93 -6.68 6.56
CA PRO A 66 -3.14 -5.56 7.48
C PRO A 66 -1.89 -4.75 7.80
N ALA A 67 -0.70 -5.34 7.66
CA ALA A 67 0.58 -4.69 7.94
C ALA A 67 1.54 -4.72 6.74
N PHE A 68 1.04 -5.05 5.54
CA PHE A 68 1.87 -5.09 4.34
C PHE A 68 2.38 -3.68 4.01
N SER A 69 3.70 -3.55 3.87
CA SER A 69 4.34 -2.33 3.42
C SER A 69 5.16 -2.64 2.17
N GLY A 70 4.70 -2.13 1.05
CA GLY A 70 5.24 -2.48 -0.27
C GLY A 70 4.33 -2.01 -1.39
N THR A 71 4.46 -2.65 -2.54
CA THR A 71 3.76 -2.28 -3.76
C THR A 71 2.82 -3.41 -4.23
N GLY A 72 1.54 -3.09 -4.38
CA GLY A 72 0.56 -3.93 -5.07
C GLY A 72 0.41 -3.49 -6.52
N GLU A 73 0.28 -4.45 -7.44
CA GLU A 73 0.22 -4.19 -8.88
C GLU A 73 -1.11 -4.66 -9.46
N TYR A 74 -1.83 -3.73 -10.11
CA TYR A 74 -3.12 -3.98 -10.76
C TYR A 74 -2.95 -3.94 -12.26
N ARG A 75 -3.23 -5.05 -12.93
CA ARG A 75 -3.08 -5.17 -14.39
C ARG A 75 -4.42 -5.35 -15.08
N ARG A 76 -4.60 -4.67 -16.21
CA ARG A 76 -5.79 -4.85 -17.06
C ARG A 76 -5.44 -4.66 -18.53
N ARG A 77 -5.94 -5.58 -19.37
CA ARG A 77 -5.94 -5.40 -20.83
C ARG A 77 -7.29 -4.88 -21.30
N PHE A 78 -7.27 -4.01 -22.31
CA PHE A 78 -8.46 -3.43 -22.92
C PHE A 78 -8.21 -3.11 -24.40
N GLU A 79 -9.27 -2.99 -25.19
CA GLU A 79 -9.19 -2.69 -26.62
C GLU A 79 -9.74 -1.30 -26.95
N LEU A 80 -9.09 -0.62 -27.89
CA LEU A 80 -9.54 0.67 -28.43
C LEU A 80 -9.71 0.57 -29.95
N SER A 81 -10.87 1.01 -30.46
CA SER A 81 -11.17 1.07 -31.90
C SER A 81 -10.44 2.20 -32.62
N ASP A 82 -10.18 3.30 -31.92
CA ASP A 82 -9.57 4.52 -32.42
C ASP A 82 -8.84 5.28 -31.30
N LEU A 83 -8.06 6.29 -31.68
CA LEU A 83 -7.31 7.18 -30.78
C LEU A 83 -7.76 8.64 -30.95
N THR A 84 -9.07 8.88 -30.89
CA THR A 84 -9.62 10.23 -31.02
C THR A 84 -9.54 11.02 -29.71
N GLY A 85 -9.14 12.30 -29.82
CA GLY A 85 -9.05 13.24 -28.70
C GLY A 85 -7.91 12.95 -27.72
N ARG A 86 -7.96 13.61 -26.56
CA ARG A 86 -7.06 13.33 -25.43
C ARG A 86 -7.68 12.29 -24.49
N ALA A 87 -6.85 11.41 -23.96
CA ALA A 87 -7.25 10.36 -23.02
C ALA A 87 -6.58 10.57 -21.65
N TRP A 88 -7.39 10.44 -20.60
CA TRP A 88 -6.97 10.56 -19.21
C TRP A 88 -7.37 9.29 -18.44
N LEU A 89 -6.44 8.75 -17.66
CA LEU A 89 -6.74 7.77 -16.62
C LEU A 89 -7.05 8.50 -15.33
N VAL A 90 -8.25 8.28 -14.79
CA VAL A 90 -8.69 8.83 -13.51
C VAL A 90 -8.83 7.68 -12.52
N LEU A 91 -8.13 7.77 -11.38
CA LEU A 91 -8.23 6.81 -10.29
C LEU A 91 -8.97 7.47 -9.11
N ASP A 92 -10.14 6.93 -8.76
CA ASP A 92 -11.05 7.62 -7.82
C ASP A 92 -10.52 7.64 -6.37
N ASP A 93 -9.89 6.55 -5.90
CA ASP A 93 -9.32 6.46 -4.55
C ASP A 93 -8.11 5.51 -4.54
N VAL A 94 -6.92 6.09 -4.34
CA VAL A 94 -5.65 5.39 -4.18
C VAL A 94 -5.07 5.69 -2.82
N ARG A 95 -4.58 4.65 -2.16
CA ARG A 95 -3.86 4.73 -0.88
C ARG A 95 -2.52 3.98 -1.00
N GLN A 96 -1.35 4.59 -1.06
CA GLN A 96 -1.04 6.02 -0.96
C GLN A 96 -0.52 6.55 -2.29
N VAL A 97 0.56 5.99 -2.84
CA VAL A 97 1.20 6.51 -4.06
C VAL A 97 0.80 5.67 -5.27
N ALA A 98 0.38 6.28 -6.37
CA ALA A 98 0.11 5.62 -7.65
C ALA A 98 1.27 5.81 -8.64
N GLU A 99 1.71 4.74 -9.28
CA GLU A 99 2.51 4.77 -10.51
C GLU A 99 1.72 4.11 -11.65
N VAL A 100 1.72 4.75 -12.82
CA VAL A 100 0.98 4.26 -14.00
C VAL A 100 1.97 3.90 -15.11
N ILE A 101 1.78 2.71 -15.66
CA ILE A 101 2.49 2.19 -16.84
C ILE A 101 1.44 1.77 -17.87
N VAL A 102 1.62 2.18 -19.12
CA VAL A 102 0.75 1.81 -20.23
C VAL A 102 1.62 1.20 -21.33
N ASN A 103 1.27 0.00 -21.80
CA ASN A 103 2.00 -0.73 -22.83
C ASN A 103 3.50 -0.93 -22.53
N GLY A 104 3.85 -1.04 -21.25
CA GLY A 104 5.24 -1.16 -20.79
C GLY A 104 5.98 0.17 -20.62
N GLU A 105 5.37 1.29 -21.02
CA GLU A 105 5.96 2.62 -20.89
C GLU A 105 5.45 3.34 -19.65
N ARG A 106 6.38 3.93 -18.88
CA ARG A 106 6.06 4.67 -17.65
C ARG A 106 5.37 5.99 -17.99
N VAL A 107 4.15 6.16 -17.52
CA VAL A 107 3.39 7.41 -17.66
C VAL A 107 3.83 8.43 -16.61
N GLY A 108 3.90 8.00 -15.35
CA GLY A 108 4.29 8.86 -14.24
C GLY A 108 3.94 8.29 -12.87
N VAL A 109 4.26 9.05 -11.83
CA VAL A 109 3.96 8.76 -10.43
C VAL A 109 3.23 9.95 -9.80
N GLN A 110 2.20 9.67 -8.99
CA GLN A 110 1.49 10.67 -8.21
C GLN A 110 1.40 10.23 -6.74
N PRO A 111 2.03 11.01 -5.83
CA PRO A 111 2.01 10.71 -4.40
C PRO A 111 0.74 11.17 -3.67
N TRP A 112 -0.10 12.01 -4.28
CA TRP A 112 -1.35 12.50 -3.69
C TRP A 112 -2.37 12.82 -4.78
N ALA A 113 -3.65 12.89 -4.37
CA ALA A 113 -4.77 13.26 -5.23
C ALA A 113 -4.67 14.72 -5.74
N PRO A 114 -5.27 15.06 -6.89
CA PRO A 114 -6.05 14.19 -7.77
C PRO A 114 -5.18 13.17 -8.53
N TYR A 115 -5.67 11.92 -8.63
CA TYR A 115 -4.96 10.85 -9.33
C TYR A 115 -5.37 10.78 -10.80
N GLU A 116 -4.85 11.72 -11.58
CA GLU A 116 -5.19 11.93 -12.98
C GLU A 116 -3.94 11.91 -13.86
N PHE A 117 -3.93 11.02 -14.85
CA PHE A 117 -2.79 10.82 -15.74
C PHE A 117 -3.22 11.02 -17.19
N GLU A 118 -2.59 11.95 -17.88
CA GLU A 118 -2.72 12.09 -19.33
C GLU A 118 -1.98 10.92 -19.99
N ILE A 119 -2.70 10.07 -20.73
CA ILE A 119 -2.18 8.82 -21.29
C ILE A 119 -2.23 8.76 -22.82
N THR A 120 -2.62 9.84 -23.51
CA THR A 120 -2.90 9.83 -24.96
C THR A 120 -1.74 9.25 -25.76
N ARG A 121 -0.51 9.72 -25.50
CA ARG A 121 0.68 9.31 -26.24
C ARG A 121 1.13 7.86 -26.01
N PHE A 122 0.58 7.19 -24.99
CA PHE A 122 0.95 5.83 -24.63
C PHE A 122 -0.05 4.79 -25.16
N LEU A 123 -1.19 5.23 -25.70
CA LEU A 123 -2.23 4.37 -26.22
C LEU A 123 -1.99 4.01 -27.68
N ARG A 124 -2.50 2.84 -28.07
CA ARG A 124 -2.51 2.36 -29.47
C ARG A 124 -3.89 1.82 -29.84
N THR A 125 -4.21 1.78 -31.13
CA THR A 125 -5.39 1.05 -31.61
C THR A 125 -5.23 -0.45 -31.35
N GLY A 126 -6.34 -1.14 -31.06
CA GLY A 126 -6.34 -2.54 -30.65
C GLY A 126 -6.02 -2.70 -29.16
N GLN A 127 -5.29 -3.77 -28.81
CA GLN A 127 -5.05 -4.16 -27.43
C GLN A 127 -4.01 -3.27 -26.74
N ASN A 128 -4.38 -2.75 -25.57
CA ASN A 128 -3.53 -2.01 -24.63
C ASN A 128 -3.43 -2.77 -23.30
N GLU A 129 -2.29 -2.64 -22.63
CA GLU A 129 -2.09 -3.10 -21.25
C GLU A 129 -1.89 -1.90 -20.33
N LEU A 130 -2.73 -1.81 -19.29
CA LEU A 130 -2.60 -0.84 -18.20
C LEU A 130 -2.07 -1.57 -16.96
N VAL A 131 -1.07 -0.99 -16.34
CA VAL A 131 -0.57 -1.39 -15.01
C VAL A 131 -0.63 -0.17 -14.09
N VAL A 132 -1.31 -0.33 -12.96
CA VAL A 132 -1.31 0.62 -11.85
C VAL A 132 -0.59 -0.02 -10.68
N ARG A 133 0.52 0.58 -10.26
CA ARG A 133 1.24 0.20 -9.05
C ARG A 133 0.82 1.13 -7.93
N VAL A 134 0.34 0.55 -6.83
CA VAL A 134 0.04 1.29 -5.62
C VAL A 134 1.09 0.94 -4.58
N THR A 135 1.75 1.94 -4.01
CA THR A 135 2.72 1.73 -2.93
C THR A 135 2.13 2.27 -1.62
N GLY A 136 2.06 1.38 -0.63
CA GLY A 136 1.62 1.71 0.74
C GLY A 136 2.71 2.46 1.51
N ASN A 137 2.46 2.69 2.80
CA ASN A 137 3.45 3.27 3.71
C ASN A 137 3.71 2.32 4.89
N PHE A 138 4.55 2.73 5.84
CA PHE A 138 4.84 1.94 7.05
C PHE A 138 3.83 2.16 8.18
N GLY A 139 2.77 2.94 7.99
CA GLY A 139 1.86 3.36 9.05
C GLY A 139 1.07 2.23 9.73
N ASN A 140 0.89 1.10 9.03
CA ASN A 140 0.30 -0.10 9.64
C ASN A 140 1.32 -0.96 10.38
N LEU A 141 2.62 -0.86 10.04
CA LEU A 141 3.70 -1.57 10.70
C LEU A 141 4.18 -0.83 11.95
N ILE A 142 4.29 0.50 11.85
CA ILE A 142 4.79 1.41 12.87
C ILE A 142 3.63 2.33 13.29
N ARG A 143 2.73 1.82 14.15
CA ARG A 143 1.56 2.58 14.60
C ARG A 143 1.88 3.59 15.70
N GLN A 144 2.94 3.36 16.48
CA GLN A 144 3.42 4.30 17.49
C GLN A 144 4.67 4.99 16.94
N SER A 145 4.56 6.28 16.66
CA SER A 145 5.69 7.12 16.28
C SER A 145 6.12 8.00 17.45
N TYR A 146 7.24 8.70 17.31
CA TYR A 146 7.72 9.67 18.30
C TYR A 146 6.71 10.80 18.61
N THR A 147 5.73 11.03 17.74
CA THR A 147 4.72 12.09 17.88
C THR A 147 3.38 11.59 18.41
N GLY A 148 3.25 10.30 18.73
CA GLY A 148 2.05 9.70 19.28
C GLY A 148 1.55 8.46 18.51
N LEU A 149 0.40 7.95 18.94
CA LEU A 149 -0.24 6.77 18.35
C LEU A 149 -1.10 7.15 17.13
N ILE A 150 -0.88 6.49 16.00
CA ILE A 150 -1.77 6.52 14.84
C ILE A 150 -3.05 5.77 15.23
N SER A 151 -4.07 6.52 15.66
CA SER A 151 -5.33 5.98 16.19
C SER A 151 -6.36 5.65 15.10
N HIS A 152 -6.16 6.13 13.88
CA HIS A 152 -7.04 5.87 12.74
C HIS A 152 -6.51 4.73 11.86
N PRO A 153 -7.40 4.05 11.09
CA PRO A 153 -6.99 3.07 10.10
C PRO A 153 -6.05 3.71 9.05
N VAL A 154 -4.94 3.06 8.76
CA VAL A 154 -4.12 3.37 7.59
C VAL A 154 -4.50 2.36 6.53
N LEU A 155 -5.06 2.84 5.42
CA LEU A 155 -5.46 1.97 4.31
C LEU A 155 -4.41 2.03 3.22
N SER A 156 -4.30 0.93 2.47
CA SER A 156 -3.44 0.80 1.30
C SER A 156 -4.18 0.07 0.17
N GLY A 157 -3.87 0.41 -1.09
CA GLY A 157 -4.45 -0.21 -2.27
C GLY A 157 -5.17 0.75 -3.22
N LEU A 158 -5.60 0.21 -4.36
CA LEU A 158 -6.52 0.86 -5.29
C LEU A 158 -7.95 0.58 -4.82
N VAL A 159 -8.50 1.50 -4.03
CA VAL A 159 -9.80 1.35 -3.35
C VAL A 159 -10.94 1.74 -4.27
N GLY A 160 -10.74 2.80 -5.06
CA GLY A 160 -11.72 3.34 -5.99
C GLY A 160 -11.68 2.68 -7.37
N LYS A 161 -12.54 3.15 -8.27
CA LYS A 161 -12.54 2.70 -9.67
C LYS A 161 -11.43 3.39 -10.46
N ALA A 162 -10.96 2.71 -11.50
CA ALA A 162 -10.14 3.29 -12.54
C ALA A 162 -11.01 3.56 -13.77
N ARG A 163 -10.98 4.78 -14.31
CA ARG A 163 -11.79 5.22 -15.45
C ARG A 163 -10.90 5.80 -16.53
N LEU A 164 -11.15 5.39 -17.78
CA LEU A 164 -10.59 6.05 -18.95
C LEU A 164 -11.57 7.13 -19.41
N VAL A 165 -11.15 8.39 -19.37
CA VAL A 165 -11.93 9.56 -19.78
C VAL A 165 -11.35 10.09 -21.07
N ARG A 166 -12.19 10.26 -22.10
CA ARG A 166 -11.79 10.87 -23.38
C ARG A 166 -12.35 12.28 -23.48
N VAL A 167 -11.52 13.21 -23.92
CA VAL A 167 -11.84 14.61 -24.15
C VAL A 167 -11.59 14.91 -25.62
N PRO A 168 -12.51 15.57 -26.33
CA PRO A 168 -12.31 15.96 -27.73
C PRO A 168 -11.01 16.74 -27.98
#